data_AF-A0AAT9G0K5-F1
#
_entry.id   AF-A0AAT9G0K5-F1
#
_cell.length_a   1.000
_cell.length_b   1.000
_cell.length_c   1.000
_cell.angle_alpha   90.00
_cell.angle_beta   90.00
_cell.angle_gamma   90.00
#
_symmetry.space_group_name_H-M   'P 1'
#
loop_
_entity.id
_entity.type
_entity.pdbx_description
1 polymer ?
#
loop_
_entity_poly.entity_id
_entity_poly.type
_entity_poly.pdbx_seq_one_letter_code
_entity_poly.pdbx_strand_id
1 'polypeptide(L)'
;MGRQELPYFLLIACFIGPIAEELIYRGVLMTTFFKNSPWYGDVLLSAIIFGYIHINFALTPLAFFIYASGGLILALLYRMTKNLYYPILVHILINITSFWNVWLLLFSGS
;
A
#
# COMPACT_ATOMS: atom_id res chain seq x y z
N MET A 1 -19.37 -12.05 0.83
CA MET A 1 -19.47 -11.04 -0.25
C MET A 1 -20.09 -11.71 -1.46
N GLY A 2 -21.14 -11.14 -2.05
CA GLY A 2 -21.76 -11.71 -3.27
C GLY A 2 -20.93 -11.40 -4.53
N ARG A 3 -21.09 -12.19 -5.60
CA ARG A 3 -20.36 -11.96 -6.87
C ARG A 3 -20.56 -10.56 -7.44
N GLN A 4 -21.76 -10.00 -7.28
CA GLN A 4 -22.11 -8.63 -7.74
C GLN A 4 -21.29 -7.54 -7.03
N GLU A 5 -20.77 -7.83 -5.85
CA GLU A 5 -19.98 -6.89 -5.04
C GLU A 5 -18.49 -6.91 -5.39
N LEU A 6 -18.02 -7.97 -6.08
CA LEU A 6 -16.60 -8.15 -6.41
C LEU A 6 -16.02 -7.00 -7.24
N PRO A 7 -16.71 -6.44 -8.26
CA PRO A 7 -16.18 -5.30 -8.99
C PRO A 7 -15.93 -4.07 -8.11
N TYR A 8 -16.86 -3.76 -7.19
CA TYR A 8 -16.72 -2.63 -6.27
C TYR A 8 -15.58 -2.86 -5.29
N PHE A 9 -15.45 -4.08 -4.76
CA PHE A 9 -14.33 -4.47 -3.92
C PHE A 9 -13.00 -4.29 -4.62
N LEU A 10 -12.87 -4.82 -5.84
CA LEU A 10 -11.63 -4.75 -6.61
C LEU A 10 -11.28 -3.30 -6.98
N LEU A 11 -12.27 -2.48 -7.31
CA LEU A 11 -12.05 -1.05 -7.56
C LEU A 11 -11.47 -0.35 -6.33
N ILE A 12 -12.05 -0.59 -5.15
CA ILE A 12 -11.59 0.02 -3.91
C ILE A 12 -10.22 -0.54 -3.51
N ALA A 13 -10.08 -1.86 -3.44
CA ALA A 13 -8.88 -2.51 -2.93
C ALA A 13 -7.67 -2.39 -3.87
N CYS A 14 -7.87 -2.40 -5.20
CA CYS A 14 -6.75 -2.36 -6.14
C CYS A 14 -6.42 -0.96 -6.64
N PHE A 15 -7.33 0.01 -6.57
CA PHE A 15 -7.10 1.36 -7.13
C PHE A 15 -7.28 2.45 -6.08
N ILE A 16 -8.48 2.63 -5.54
CA ILE A 16 -8.78 3.78 -4.66
C ILE A 16 -7.96 3.72 -3.37
N GLY A 17 -7.87 2.53 -2.75
CA GLY A 17 -7.09 2.28 -1.55
C GLY A 17 -5.62 2.63 -1.74
N PRO A 18 -4.89 1.96 -2.66
CA PRO A 18 -3.49 2.27 -2.95
C PRO A 18 -3.23 3.75 -3.25
N ILE A 19 -4.07 4.40 -4.04
CA ILE A 19 -3.93 5.84 -4.34
C ILE A 19 -4.04 6.66 -3.06
N ALA A 20 -5.10 6.46 -2.27
CA ALA A 20 -5.32 7.21 -1.04
C ALA A 20 -4.19 6.98 -0.03
N GLU A 21 -3.74 5.74 0.11
CA GLU A 21 -2.63 5.37 0.99
C GLU A 21 -1.34 6.07 0.59
N GLU A 22 -0.95 6.05 -0.70
CA GLU A 22 0.26 6.74 -1.13
C GLU A 22 0.17 8.27 -0.96
N LEU A 23 -0.99 8.87 -1.22
CA LEU A 23 -1.21 10.29 -0.96
C LEU A 23 -1.00 10.64 0.52
N ILE A 24 -1.50 9.80 1.44
CA ILE A 24 -1.37 10.02 2.88
C ILE A 24 0.06 9.75 3.34
N TYR A 25 0.61 8.56 3.09
CA TYR A 25 1.88 8.15 3.66
C TYR A 25 3.08 8.83 2.98
N ARG A 26 3.06 9.01 1.66
CA ARG A 26 4.21 9.61 0.93
C ARG A 26 3.97 11.09 0.67
N GLY A 27 2.73 11.44 0.33
CA GLY A 27 2.35 12.82 0.02
C GLY A 27 2.17 13.74 1.24
N VAL A 28 1.80 13.20 2.41
CA VAL A 28 1.60 13.99 3.64
C VAL A 28 2.59 13.60 4.73
N LEU A 29 2.64 12.33 5.14
CA LEU A 29 3.41 11.91 6.31
C LEU A 29 4.93 12.10 6.09
N MET A 30 5.49 11.59 4.99
CA MET A 30 6.92 11.76 4.66
C MET A 30 7.33 13.22 4.39
N THR A 31 6.41 14.05 3.89
CA THR A 31 6.71 15.46 3.58
C THR A 31 6.52 16.38 4.78
N THR A 32 5.79 15.94 5.82
CA THR A 32 5.54 16.70 7.04
C THR A 32 6.55 16.36 8.13
N PHE A 33 6.83 15.07 8.33
CA PHE A 33 7.70 14.59 9.41
C PHE A 33 9.05 14.15 8.86
N PHE A 34 10.14 14.59 9.50
CA PHE A 34 11.52 14.22 9.14
C PHE A 34 11.85 14.43 7.65
N LYS A 35 11.18 15.39 7.00
CA LYS A 35 11.32 15.66 5.56
C LYS A 35 12.79 15.82 5.20
N ASN A 36 13.25 15.05 4.22
CA ASN A 36 14.64 15.07 3.75
C ASN A 36 15.69 14.76 4.83
N SER A 37 15.30 14.10 5.93
CA SER A 37 16.25 13.66 6.97
C SER A 37 17.36 12.80 6.36
N PRO A 38 18.64 13.04 6.72
CA PRO A 38 19.76 12.21 6.26
C PRO A 38 19.71 10.79 6.83
N TRP A 39 18.98 10.60 7.94
CA TRP A 39 18.82 9.30 8.60
C TRP A 39 17.61 8.51 8.10
N TYR A 40 16.99 8.93 6.99
CA TYR A 40 15.80 8.28 6.41
C TYR A 40 14.62 8.17 7.38
N GLY A 41 14.53 9.08 8.36
CA GLY A 41 13.48 9.07 9.38
C GLY A 41 12.06 9.17 8.82
N ASP A 42 11.87 9.91 7.72
CA ASP A 42 10.60 10.00 6.99
C ASP A 42 10.19 8.65 6.38
N VAL A 43 11.15 7.94 5.78
CA VAL A 43 10.95 6.62 5.19
C VAL A 43 10.60 5.60 6.27
N LEU A 44 11.36 5.56 7.38
CA LEU A 44 11.13 4.62 8.47
C LEU A 44 9.78 4.87 9.15
N LEU A 45 9.44 6.13 9.43
CA LEU A 45 8.15 6.48 10.02
C LEU A 45 6.99 6.04 9.11
N SER A 46 7.10 6.32 7.81
CA SER A 46 6.09 5.90 6.83
C SER A 46 5.93 4.39 6.80
N ALA A 47 7.02 3.62 6.76
CA ALA A 47 6.98 2.16 6.69
C ALA A 47 6.37 1.53 7.96
N ILE A 48 6.74 2.03 9.14
CA ILE A 48 6.24 1.50 10.42
C ILE A 48 4.74 1.77 10.57
N ILE A 49 4.29 3.01 10.30
CA ILE A 49 2.87 3.35 10.40
C ILE A 49 2.05 2.56 9.38
N PHE A 50 2.54 2.45 8.14
CA PHE A 50 1.92 1.63 7.12
C PHE A 50 1.74 0.18 7.59
N GLY A 51 2.82 -0.45 8.08
CA GLY A 51 2.76 -1.82 8.59
C GLY A 51 1.83 -1.99 9.79
N TYR A 52 1.80 -1.02 10.70
CA TYR A 52 0.98 -1.08 11.92
C TYR A 52 -0.53 -0.98 11.63
N ILE A 53 -0.96 -0.13 10.69
CA ILE A 53 -2.38 0.02 10.36
C ILE A 53 -2.92 -1.24 9.63
N HIS A 54 -2.05 -1.95 8.91
CA HIS A 54 -2.44 -3.15 8.16
C HIS A 54 -2.60 -4.41 9.01
N ILE A 55 -2.12 -4.43 10.26
CA ILE A 55 -2.22 -5.59 11.16
C ILE A 55 -3.46 -5.56 12.07
N ASN A 56 -4.47 -4.72 11.75
CA ASN A 56 -5.66 -4.41 12.56
C ASN A 56 -6.38 -5.59 13.27
N PHE A 57 -6.33 -6.82 12.74
CA PHE A 57 -7.08 -7.98 13.30
C PHE A 57 -6.24 -9.21 13.67
N ALA A 58 -4.98 -9.28 13.23
CA ALA A 58 -4.08 -10.40 13.51
C ALA A 58 -2.67 -9.86 13.76
N LEU A 59 -2.40 -9.52 15.02
CA LEU A 59 -1.11 -9.03 15.52
C LEU A 59 -0.05 -10.15 15.51
N THR A 60 0.28 -10.65 14.32
CA THR A 60 1.44 -11.50 14.15
C THR A 60 2.64 -10.62 13.79
N PRO A 61 3.79 -10.81 14.44
CA PRO A 61 5.01 -10.09 14.06
C PRO A 61 5.34 -10.25 12.57
N LEU A 62 5.06 -11.44 12.02
CA LEU A 62 5.27 -11.72 10.59
C LEU A 62 4.42 -10.81 9.69
N ALA A 63 3.12 -10.64 9.98
CA ALA A 63 2.26 -9.75 9.19
C ALA A 63 2.77 -8.30 9.24
N PHE A 64 3.20 -7.84 10.42
CA PHE A 64 3.79 -6.51 10.55
C PHE A 64 5.00 -6.35 9.63
N PHE A 65 5.96 -7.28 9.67
CA PHE A 65 7.15 -7.19 8.84
C PHE A 65 6.85 -7.29 7.34
N ILE A 66 5.84 -8.06 6.92
CA ILE A 66 5.40 -8.13 5.51
C ILE A 66 4.90 -6.74 5.05
N TYR A 67 3.95 -6.14 5.78
CA TYR A 67 3.41 -4.84 5.38
C TYR A 67 4.43 -3.71 5.55
N ALA A 68 5.21 -3.71 6.63
CA ALA A 68 6.23 -2.70 6.86
C ALA A 68 7.34 -2.75 5.79
N SER A 69 7.74 -3.94 5.34
CA SER A 69 8.74 -4.07 4.26
C SER A 69 8.19 -3.62 2.90
N GLY A 70 6.94 -3.94 2.57
CA GLY A 70 6.27 -3.37 1.39
C GLY A 70 6.17 -1.85 1.45
N GLY A 71 5.78 -1.32 2.61
CA GLY A 71 5.74 0.12 2.87
C GLY A 71 7.12 0.78 2.77
N LEU A 72 8.18 0.11 3.22
CA LEU A 72 9.55 0.58 3.10
C LEU A 72 9.99 0.71 1.64
N ILE A 73 9.71 -0.29 0.81
CA ILE A 73 10.05 -0.29 -0.62
C ILE A 73 9.37 0.89 -1.32
N LEU A 74 8.07 1.08 -1.10
CA LEU A 74 7.31 2.19 -1.70
C LEU A 74 7.78 3.56 -1.20
N ALA A 75 8.11 3.68 0.09
CA ALA A 75 8.65 4.91 0.66
C ALA A 75 10.04 5.26 0.09
N LEU A 76 10.91 4.25 -0.09
CA LEU A 76 12.21 4.44 -0.75
C LEU A 76 12.04 4.83 -2.23
N LEU A 77 11.12 4.19 -2.95
CA LEU A 77 10.81 4.53 -4.33
C LEU A 77 10.37 6.00 -4.46
N TYR A 78 9.48 6.47 -3.58
CA TYR A 78 9.11 7.88 -3.51
C TYR A 78 10.31 8.77 -3.15
N ARG A 79 11.14 8.36 -2.19
CA ARG A 79 12.31 9.14 -1.75
C ARG A 79 13.32 9.35 -2.89
N MET A 80 13.52 8.35 -3.73
CA MET A 80 14.44 8.38 -4.86
C MET A 80 13.87 9.17 -6.05
N THR A 81 12.59 8.97 -6.35
CA THR A 81 11.95 9.56 -7.54
C THR A 81 11.37 10.96 -7.29
N LYS A 82 11.07 11.28 -6.02
CA LYS A 82 10.32 12.47 -5.59
C LYS A 82 8.98 12.64 -6.33
N ASN A 83 8.40 11.54 -6.80
CA ASN A 83 7.18 11.55 -7.59
C ASN A 83 6.24 10.45 -7.10
N LEU A 84 5.00 10.83 -6.76
CA LEU A 84 3.97 9.91 -6.25
C LEU A 84 3.44 8.93 -7.31
N TYR A 85 3.62 9.24 -8.60
CA TYR A 85 3.18 8.38 -9.69
C TYR A 85 3.78 6.97 -9.60
N TYR A 86 5.09 6.85 -9.32
CA TYR A 86 5.78 5.56 -9.25
C TYR A 86 5.32 4.66 -8.09
N PRO A 87 5.29 5.12 -6.82
CA PRO A 87 4.78 4.29 -5.74
C PRO A 87 3.29 3.95 -5.92
N ILE A 88 2.46 4.87 -6.44
CA ILE A 88 1.05 4.57 -6.74
C ILE A 88 0.94 3.42 -7.74
N LEU A 89 1.67 3.51 -8.86
CA LEU A 89 1.61 2.48 -9.90
C LEU A 89 2.07 1.13 -9.36
N VAL A 90 3.20 1.08 -8.66
CA VAL A 90 3.72 -0.17 -8.08
C VAL A 90 2.76 -0.74 -7.04
N HIS A 91 2.15 0.09 -6.20
CA HIS A 91 1.21 -0.35 -5.18
C HIS A 91 -0.08 -0.92 -5.79
N ILE A 92 -0.62 -0.28 -6.84
CA ILE A 92 -1.75 -0.82 -7.61
C ILE A 92 -1.40 -2.19 -8.18
N LEU A 93 -0.22 -2.35 -8.78
CA LEU A 93 0.23 -3.63 -9.34
C LEU A 93 0.35 -4.71 -8.25
N ILE A 94 0.91 -4.37 -7.09
CA ILE A 94 0.98 -5.28 -5.93
C ILE A 94 -0.43 -5.72 -5.55
N ASN A 95 -1.38 -4.81 -5.37
CA ASN A 95 -2.73 -5.19 -4.96
C ASN A 95 -3.46 -6.02 -6.03
N ILE A 96 -3.29 -5.72 -7.30
CA ILE A 96 -3.82 -6.56 -8.39
C ILE A 96 -3.29 -8.00 -8.26
N THR A 97 -1.99 -8.17 -8.01
CA THR A 97 -1.40 -9.50 -7.82
C THR A 97 -1.86 -10.19 -6.53
N SER A 98 -2.00 -9.45 -5.42
CA SER A 98 -2.52 -9.97 -4.15
C SER A 98 -3.97 -10.46 -4.26
N PHE A 99 -4.80 -9.79 -5.07
CA PHE A 99 -6.20 -10.14 -5.30
C PHE A 99 -6.42 -10.98 -6.57
N TRP A 100 -5.38 -11.60 -7.14
CA TRP A 100 -5.47 -12.37 -8.39
C TRP A 100 -6.59 -13.43 -8.39
N ASN A 101 -6.75 -14.16 -7.29
CA ASN A 101 -7.80 -15.17 -7.17
C ASN A 101 -9.21 -14.56 -7.23
N VAL A 102 -9.40 -13.34 -6.73
CA VAL A 102 -10.69 -12.64 -6.78
C VAL A 102 -11.00 -12.17 -8.20
N TRP A 103 -9.98 -11.73 -8.95
CA TRP A 103 -10.09 -11.45 -10.37
C TRP A 103 -10.53 -12.71 -11.16
N LEU A 104 -9.91 -13.85 -10.88
CA LEU A 104 -10.32 -15.12 -11.50
C LEU A 104 -11.77 -15.47 -11.18
N LEU A 105 -12.21 -15.34 -9.93
CA LEU A 105 -13.60 -15.62 -9.53
C LEU A 105 -14.63 -14.71 -10.19
N LEU A 106 -14.25 -13.45 -10.49
CA LEU A 106 -15.09 -12.51 -11.22
C LEU A 106 -15.28 -12.95 -12.68
N PHE A 107 -14.21 -13.45 -13.32
CA PHE A 107 -14.22 -13.80 -14.75
C PHE A 107 -14.49 -15.27 -15.05
N SER A 108 -14.43 -16.18 -14.07
CA SER A 108 -14.56 -17.63 -14.28
C SER A 108 -15.99 -18.08 -14.63
N GLY A 109 -16.99 -17.20 -14.59
CA GLY A 109 -18.37 -17.47 -15.04
C GLY A 109 -19.13 -18.58 -14.29
N SER A 110 -18.47 -19.29 -13.36
CA SER A 110 -18.99 -20.41 -12.56
C SER A 110 -19.54 -19.93 -11.22
#